data_AF-A0A662VFB9-F1
#
_entry.id   AF-A0A662VFB9-F1
#
_cell.length_a   1.000
_cell.length_b   1.000
_cell.length_c   1.000
_cell.angle_alpha   90.00
_cell.angle_beta   90.00
_cell.angle_gamma   90.00
#
_symmetry.space_group_name_H-M   'P 1'
#
loop_
_entity.id
_entity.type
_entity.pdbx_description
1 polymer ?
#
loop_
_entity_poly.entity_id
_entity_poly.type
_entity_poly.pdbx_seq_one_letter_code
_entity_poly.pdbx_strand_id
1 'polypeptide(L)'
;MLRVAEARERGTTATRGVVRISKYVMSLLGIEKGDIVEIIGKKRAVAKAMPSHIDDNKEIIRMDGVLRRNAGVTIGEYVIVRKARANPALLVKLAPASPDISAESIDPSFINYIRKKLNRHPLLEGNIVVVPALNEPLHFVVLQTKPAGIVYVTLDTQIQILEKPIDYERIPHVTYDDIGGMREVIERIRELVELPLRYPELFKRLGIEPPKGILLIGPPGVGKTLLAKALAN
;
A
#
# COMPACT_ATOMS: atom_id res chain seq x y z
N MET A 1 -15.09 11.98 7.32
CA MET A 1 -14.15 10.85 7.53
C MET A 1 -14.52 9.77 6.52
N LEU A 2 -13.58 8.93 6.06
CA LEU A 2 -13.86 7.88 5.08
C LEU A 2 -13.52 6.51 5.67
N ARG A 3 -14.38 5.52 5.42
CA ARG A 3 -14.14 4.13 5.84
C ARG A 3 -13.17 3.44 4.88
N VAL A 4 -12.15 2.79 5.43
CA VAL A 4 -11.12 2.07 4.67
C VAL A 4 -11.68 0.78 4.09
N ALA A 5 -11.51 0.61 2.79
CA ALA A 5 -11.83 -0.62 2.08
C ALA A 5 -10.66 -1.08 1.21
N GLU A 6 -10.71 -2.36 0.82
CA GLU A 6 -9.71 -2.98 -0.04
C GLU A 6 -9.73 -2.40 -1.47
N ALA A 7 -8.57 -2.44 -2.14
CA ALA A 7 -8.46 -2.03 -3.54
C ALA A 7 -9.13 -3.08 -4.44
N ARG A 8 -10.43 -2.91 -4.74
CA ARG A 8 -11.16 -3.75 -5.70
C ARG A 8 -11.18 -3.10 -7.08
N GLU A 9 -10.31 -3.49 -8.02
CA GLU A 9 -10.65 -3.62 -9.46
C GLU A 9 -9.51 -4.16 -10.37
N ARG A 10 -9.93 -4.64 -11.55
CA ARG A 10 -9.31 -5.57 -12.50
C ARG A 10 -8.11 -5.00 -13.27
N GLY A 11 -7.19 -5.90 -13.63
CA GLY A 11 -6.33 -5.77 -14.81
C GLY A 11 -5.07 -4.95 -14.57
N THR A 12 -3.92 -5.60 -14.73
CA THR A 12 -2.57 -5.02 -14.82
C THR A 12 -2.16 -4.12 -13.64
N THR A 13 -1.34 -4.64 -12.73
CA THR A 13 -0.56 -3.87 -11.75
C THR A 13 -1.39 -2.82 -11.02
N ALA A 14 -2.07 -3.23 -9.93
CA ALA A 14 -2.68 -2.34 -8.95
C ALA A 14 -1.83 -1.08 -8.84
N THR A 15 -2.38 0.07 -9.23
CA THR A 15 -1.62 1.32 -9.33
C THR A 15 -1.19 1.70 -7.91
N ARG A 16 0.00 1.25 -7.51
CA ARG A 16 0.51 1.41 -6.14
C ARG A 16 0.65 2.90 -5.82
N GLY A 17 0.31 3.29 -4.59
CA GLY A 17 0.30 4.69 -4.15
C GLY A 17 -0.86 5.54 -4.72
N VAL A 18 -1.97 4.89 -5.07
CA VAL A 18 -3.23 5.55 -5.44
C VAL A 18 -4.31 5.17 -4.45
N VAL A 19 -5.14 6.15 -4.09
CA VAL A 19 -6.41 5.91 -3.40
C VAL A 19 -7.58 6.20 -4.32
N ARG A 20 -8.61 5.35 -4.23
CA ARG A 20 -9.86 5.54 -4.96
C ARG A 20 -10.96 6.00 -4.01
N ILE A 21 -11.58 7.13 -4.34
CA ILE A 21 -12.67 7.74 -3.59
C ILE A 21 -13.78 8.11 -4.58
N SER A 22 -15.04 8.13 -4.13
CA SER A 22 -16.18 8.44 -5.00
C SER A 22 -16.09 9.89 -5.53
N LYS A 23 -16.65 10.14 -6.72
CA LYS A 23 -16.67 11.50 -7.30
C LYS A 23 -17.38 12.51 -6.40
N TYR A 24 -18.42 12.05 -5.71
CA TYR A 24 -19.14 12.83 -4.71
C TYR A 24 -18.21 13.31 -3.59
N VAL A 25 -17.47 12.39 -2.95
CA VAL A 25 -16.49 12.72 -1.90
C VAL A 25 -15.37 13.62 -2.42
N MET A 26 -14.89 13.37 -3.64
CA MET A 26 -13.89 14.22 -4.29
C MET A 26 -14.36 15.67 -4.41
N SER A 27 -15.59 15.87 -4.90
CA SER A 27 -16.20 17.20 -5.04
C SER A 27 -16.33 17.90 -3.68
N LEU A 28 -16.83 17.20 -2.66
CA LEU A 28 -16.96 17.75 -1.30
C LEU A 28 -15.63 18.21 -0.70
N LEU A 29 -14.54 17.51 -1.02
CA LEU A 29 -13.21 17.81 -0.49
C LEU A 29 -12.40 18.76 -1.39
N GLY A 30 -12.94 19.19 -2.54
CA GLY A 30 -12.22 20.00 -3.52
C GLY A 30 -11.00 19.28 -4.13
N ILE A 31 -11.11 17.95 -4.28
CA ILE A 31 -10.05 17.08 -4.81
C ILE A 31 -10.38 16.72 -6.25
N GLU A 32 -9.41 16.87 -7.14
CA GLU A 32 -9.51 16.46 -8.54
C GLU A 32 -8.76 15.15 -8.81
N LYS A 33 -8.99 14.58 -10.00
CA LYS A 33 -8.28 13.37 -10.43
C LYS A 33 -6.78 13.66 -10.53
N GLY A 34 -5.99 12.87 -9.82
CA GLY A 34 -4.54 12.96 -9.81
C GLY A 34 -3.96 13.91 -8.77
N ASP A 35 -4.81 14.64 -8.03
CA ASP A 35 -4.37 15.45 -6.89
C ASP A 35 -3.67 14.58 -5.85
N ILE A 36 -2.66 15.15 -5.20
CA ILE A 36 -2.00 14.52 -4.06
C ILE A 36 -2.85 14.79 -2.82
N VAL A 37 -3.16 13.71 -2.11
CA VAL A 37 -3.94 13.76 -0.88
C VAL A 37 -3.13 13.25 0.28
N GLU A 38 -3.37 13.85 1.43
CA GLU A 38 -2.88 13.37 2.71
C GLU A 38 -3.98 12.55 3.38
N ILE A 39 -3.59 11.38 3.87
CA ILE A 39 -4.43 10.41 4.55
C ILE A 39 -3.94 10.33 5.99
N ILE A 40 -4.81 10.66 6.94
CA ILE A 40 -4.50 10.71 8.37
C ILE A 40 -5.25 9.57 9.05
N GLY A 41 -4.49 8.55 9.45
CA GLY A 41 -4.93 7.47 10.34
C GLY A 41 -4.19 7.57 11.68
N LYS A 42 -3.66 6.45 12.17
CA LYS A 42 -2.71 6.45 13.31
C LYS A 42 -1.36 7.06 12.92
N LYS A 43 -1.03 6.97 11.64
CA LYS A 43 0.13 7.58 10.99
C LYS A 43 -0.33 8.41 9.79
N ARG A 44 0.55 9.26 9.27
CA ARG A 44 0.31 10.08 8.08
C ARG A 44 0.78 9.34 6.83
N ALA A 45 -0.06 9.29 5.81
CA ALA A 45 0.26 8.74 4.51
C ALA A 45 -0.07 9.71 3.37
N VAL A 46 0.55 9.51 2.22
CA VAL A 46 0.28 10.28 1.00
C VAL A 46 -0.01 9.37 -0.18
N ALA A 47 -0.92 9.82 -1.05
CA ALA A 47 -1.29 9.09 -2.25
C ALA A 47 -1.83 10.04 -3.32
N LYS A 48 -1.97 9.55 -4.55
CA LYS A 48 -2.77 10.23 -5.58
C LYS A 48 -4.23 9.83 -5.46
N ALA A 49 -5.14 10.80 -5.54
CA ALA A 49 -6.57 10.53 -5.61
C ALA A 49 -7.00 10.16 -7.03
N MET A 50 -7.79 9.10 -7.14
CA MET A 50 -8.47 8.70 -8.37
C MET A 50 -9.96 8.47 -8.08
N PRO A 51 -10.85 8.67 -9.06
CA PRO A 51 -12.25 8.35 -8.89
C PRO A 51 -12.45 6.83 -8.73
N SER A 52 -13.35 6.44 -7.83
CA SER A 52 -13.94 5.09 -7.79
C SER A 52 -15.17 5.05 -8.69
N HIS A 53 -15.35 3.97 -9.45
CA HIS A 53 -16.53 3.75 -10.32
C HIS A 53 -17.57 2.81 -9.69
N ILE A 54 -17.25 2.14 -8.58
CA ILE A 54 -18.09 1.10 -7.94
C ILE A 54 -18.84 1.63 -6.72
N ASP A 55 -18.35 2.72 -6.14
CA ASP A 55 -18.76 3.20 -4.81
C ASP A 55 -19.39 4.60 -4.85
N ASP A 56 -20.08 4.94 -5.95
CA ASP A 56 -20.77 6.23 -6.04
C ASP A 56 -21.68 6.44 -4.82
N ASN A 57 -21.59 7.64 -4.23
CA ASN A 57 -22.27 8.05 -3.00
C ASN A 57 -21.91 7.31 -1.70
N LYS A 58 -20.81 6.53 -1.67
CA LYS A 58 -20.29 5.95 -0.42
C LYS A 58 -19.12 6.76 0.14
N GLU A 59 -19.08 6.91 1.46
CA GLU A 59 -17.96 7.49 2.21
C GLU A 59 -16.82 6.48 2.40
N ILE A 60 -16.38 5.87 1.31
CA ILE A 60 -15.36 4.81 1.31
C ILE A 60 -14.11 5.32 0.62
N ILE A 61 -12.95 4.97 1.19
CA ILE A 61 -11.65 5.10 0.55
C ILE A 61 -11.06 3.71 0.32
N ARG A 62 -10.75 3.42 -0.94
CA ARG A 62 -10.04 2.20 -1.31
C ARG A 62 -8.55 2.48 -1.43
N MET A 63 -7.76 1.68 -0.73
CA MET A 63 -6.30 1.79 -0.69
C MET A 63 -5.68 0.40 -0.61
N ASP A 64 -4.47 0.26 -1.15
CA ASP A 64 -3.70 -0.99 -1.10
C ASP A 64 -3.09 -1.25 0.31
N GLY A 65 -2.54 -2.45 0.52
CA GLY A 65 -1.92 -2.83 1.80
C GLY A 65 -0.77 -1.93 2.23
N VAL A 66 0.01 -1.39 1.29
CA VAL A 66 1.14 -0.50 1.59
C VAL A 66 0.66 0.84 2.13
N LEU A 67 -0.35 1.45 1.49
CA LEU A 67 -0.96 2.68 1.94
C LEU A 67 -1.69 2.51 3.28
N ARG A 68 -2.37 1.38 3.50
CA ARG A 68 -2.96 1.05 4.81
C ARG A 68 -1.89 1.02 5.91
N ARG A 69 -0.75 0.37 5.64
CA ARG A 69 0.40 0.33 6.56
C ARG A 69 0.99 1.72 6.79
N ASN A 70 1.19 2.52 5.74
CA ASN A 70 1.68 3.89 5.86
C ASN A 70 0.76 4.75 6.74
N ALA A 71 -0.56 4.59 6.61
CA ALA A 71 -1.55 5.30 7.43
C ALA A 71 -1.76 4.67 8.82
N GLY A 72 -1.20 3.48 9.06
CA GLY A 72 -1.37 2.73 10.32
C GLY A 72 -2.80 2.28 10.55
N VAL A 73 -3.52 1.89 9.50
CA VAL A 73 -4.94 1.49 9.58
C VAL A 73 -5.20 0.12 8.96
N THR A 74 -6.33 -0.46 9.32
CA THR A 74 -6.83 -1.76 8.85
C THR A 74 -8.15 -1.59 8.10
N ILE A 75 -8.59 -2.63 7.38
CA ILE A 75 -9.87 -2.58 6.65
C ILE A 75 -11.02 -2.36 7.64
N GLY A 76 -11.94 -1.45 7.31
CA GLY A 76 -13.09 -1.11 8.16
C GLY A 76 -12.85 0.02 9.17
N GLU A 77 -11.59 0.39 9.45
CA GLU A 77 -11.27 1.60 10.22
C GLU A 77 -11.57 2.86 9.39
N TYR A 78 -11.44 4.04 10.02
CA TYR A 78 -11.71 5.33 9.39
C TYR A 78 -10.43 6.16 9.27
N VAL A 79 -10.38 6.99 8.24
CA VAL A 79 -9.31 7.96 8.01
C VAL A 79 -9.87 9.33 7.67
N ILE A 80 -9.09 10.37 7.93
CA ILE A 80 -9.34 11.72 7.42
C ILE A 80 -8.53 11.89 6.14
N VAL A 81 -9.16 12.46 5.10
CA VAL A 81 -8.50 12.73 3.82
C VAL A 81 -8.64 14.20 3.51
N ARG A 82 -7.54 14.83 3.09
CA ARG A 82 -7.51 16.23 2.65
C ARG A 82 -6.57 16.41 1.47
N LYS A 83 -6.84 17.42 0.65
CA LYS A 83 -5.92 17.85 -0.41
C LYS A 83 -4.59 18.31 0.21
N ALA A 84 -3.49 17.78 -0.28
CA ALA A 84 -2.15 18.11 0.20
C ALA A 84 -1.50 19.19 -0.67
N ARG A 85 -0.78 20.11 -0.04
CA ARG A 85 0.18 20.96 -0.75
C ARG A 85 1.49 20.18 -0.87
N ALA A 86 1.82 19.75 -2.09
CA ALA A 86 3.03 18.99 -2.37
C ALA A 86 4.00 19.84 -3.20
N ASN A 87 5.27 19.85 -2.82
CA ASN A 87 6.33 20.55 -3.54
C ASN A 87 7.16 19.57 -4.40
N PRO A 88 7.77 20.02 -5.51
CA PRO A 88 8.78 19.23 -6.19
C PRO A 88 9.92 18.86 -5.24
N ALA A 89 10.32 17.58 -5.22
CA ALA A 89 11.46 17.15 -4.44
C ALA A 89 12.77 17.52 -5.14
N LEU A 90 13.67 18.19 -4.44
CA LEU A 90 15.06 18.41 -4.87
C LEU A 90 15.90 17.18 -4.58
N LEU A 91 15.74 16.61 -3.38
CA LEU A 91 16.44 15.41 -2.93
C LEU A 91 15.50 14.48 -2.18
N VAL A 92 15.63 13.19 -2.46
CA VAL A 92 14.95 12.11 -1.74
C VAL A 92 15.98 11.08 -1.33
N LYS A 93 16.00 10.75 -0.03
CA LYS A 93 16.79 9.66 0.52
C LYS A 93 15.90 8.46 0.77
N LEU A 94 16.24 7.33 0.17
CA LEU A 94 15.52 6.07 0.26
C LEU A 94 16.41 5.02 0.93
N ALA A 95 15.80 4.08 1.64
CA ALA A 95 16.44 2.84 2.06
C ALA A 95 15.66 1.63 1.56
N PRO A 96 16.35 0.58 1.05
CA PRO A 96 15.73 -0.70 0.81
C PRO A 96 15.02 -1.22 2.07
N ALA A 97 13.81 -1.71 1.89
CA ALA A 97 13.05 -2.39 2.94
C ALA A 97 13.00 -3.91 2.76
N SER A 98 13.57 -4.41 1.67
CA SER A 98 13.76 -5.83 1.39
C SER A 98 15.26 -6.14 1.37
N PRO A 99 15.70 -7.28 1.91
CA PRO A 99 17.12 -7.66 1.99
C PRO A 99 17.75 -7.97 0.63
N ASP A 100 16.95 -8.09 -0.44
CA ASP A 100 17.39 -8.53 -1.76
C ASP A 100 18.09 -7.45 -2.61
N ILE A 101 18.12 -6.19 -2.15
CA ILE A 101 18.83 -5.11 -2.84
C ILE A 101 20.25 -5.04 -2.27
N SER A 102 21.21 -5.64 -2.95
CA SER A 102 22.62 -5.55 -2.57
C SER A 102 23.21 -4.19 -3.00
N ALA A 103 24.22 -3.70 -2.27
CA ALA A 103 24.88 -2.42 -2.57
C ALA A 103 25.43 -2.37 -4.00
N GLU A 104 25.91 -3.52 -4.51
CA GLU A 104 26.47 -3.67 -5.85
C GLU A 104 25.44 -3.52 -6.98
N SER A 105 24.15 -3.68 -6.67
CA SER A 105 23.05 -3.53 -7.62
C SER A 105 22.58 -2.08 -7.80
N ILE A 106 23.06 -1.15 -6.94
CA ILE A 106 22.67 0.26 -6.96
C ILE A 106 23.60 1.03 -7.91
N ASP A 107 23.37 0.87 -9.20
CA ASP A 107 24.09 1.60 -10.25
C ASP A 107 23.33 2.88 -10.70
N PRO A 108 23.95 3.78 -11.48
CA PRO A 108 23.27 4.96 -12.01
C PRO A 108 22.04 4.66 -12.89
N SER A 109 22.01 3.50 -13.56
CA SER A 109 20.89 3.06 -14.41
C SER A 109 19.68 2.69 -13.57
N PHE A 110 19.90 2.03 -12.43
CA PHE A 110 18.92 1.66 -11.44
C PHE A 110 18.32 2.88 -10.74
N ILE A 111 19.16 3.85 -10.37
CA ILE A 111 18.68 5.14 -9.83
C ILE A 111 17.81 5.86 -10.86
N ASN A 112 18.21 5.86 -12.13
CA ASN A 112 17.42 6.46 -13.21
C ASN A 112 16.10 5.71 -13.44
N TYR A 113 16.11 4.38 -13.32
CA TYR A 113 14.91 3.56 -13.38
C TYR A 113 13.91 3.94 -12.28
N ILE A 114 14.38 4.01 -11.02
CA ILE A 114 13.56 4.41 -9.87
C ILE A 114 13.00 5.81 -10.10
N ARG A 115 13.83 6.77 -10.53
CA ARG A 115 13.39 8.14 -10.80
C ARG A 115 12.27 8.19 -11.85
N LYS A 116 12.44 7.47 -12.96
CA LYS A 116 11.41 7.40 -14.01
C LYS A 116 10.11 6.77 -13.50
N LYS A 117 10.21 5.69 -12.72
CA LYS A 117 9.03 5.00 -12.16
C LYS A 117 8.31 5.81 -11.10
N LEU A 118 9.05 6.58 -10.31
CA LEU A 118 8.48 7.45 -9.28
C LEU A 118 8.09 8.83 -9.79
N ASN A 119 8.26 9.16 -11.07
CA ASN A 119 7.92 10.49 -11.57
C ASN A 119 6.45 10.86 -11.26
N ARG A 120 6.27 12.07 -10.70
CA ARG A 120 5.03 12.62 -10.12
C ARG A 120 4.49 11.83 -8.93
N HIS A 121 5.17 10.82 -8.41
CA HIS A 121 4.70 10.04 -7.26
C HIS A 121 4.88 10.84 -5.98
N PRO A 122 3.85 10.92 -5.11
CA PRO A 122 3.96 11.62 -3.85
C PRO A 122 4.80 10.81 -2.85
N LEU A 123 5.59 11.50 -2.05
CA LEU A 123 6.41 10.93 -1.01
C LEU A 123 6.24 11.72 0.30
N LEU A 124 6.34 11.01 1.40
CA LEU A 124 6.36 11.54 2.75
C LEU A 124 7.37 10.74 3.57
N GLU A 125 8.14 11.42 4.41
CA GLU A 125 9.11 10.79 5.29
C GLU A 125 8.45 9.72 6.19
N GLY A 126 9.12 8.58 6.33
CA GLY A 126 8.63 7.39 7.03
C GLY A 126 7.62 6.54 6.25
N ASN A 127 7.15 6.98 5.08
CA ASN A 127 6.28 6.15 4.24
C ASN A 127 7.10 5.14 3.43
N ILE A 128 6.46 4.00 3.17
CA ILE A 128 6.91 3.00 2.23
C ILE A 128 6.44 3.41 0.83
N VAL A 129 7.36 3.38 -0.13
CA VAL A 129 7.08 3.53 -1.56
C VAL A 129 7.45 2.24 -2.28
N VAL A 130 6.64 1.87 -3.27
CA VAL A 130 6.92 0.72 -4.12
C VAL A 130 7.31 1.16 -5.51
N VAL A 131 8.46 0.65 -5.96
CA VAL A 131 8.87 0.71 -7.36
C VAL A 131 8.53 -0.63 -8.03
N PRO A 132 7.67 -0.65 -9.07
CA PRO A 132 7.44 -1.87 -9.85
C PRO A 132 8.75 -2.39 -10.43
N ALA A 133 8.93 -3.71 -10.47
CA ALA A 133 10.07 -4.39 -11.07
C ALA A 133 9.59 -5.68 -11.77
N LEU A 134 10.50 -6.36 -12.48
CA LEU A 134 10.16 -7.46 -13.39
C LEU A 134 9.70 -8.72 -12.64
N ASN A 135 10.32 -9.03 -11.50
CA ASN A 135 10.02 -10.19 -10.67
C ASN A 135 9.18 -9.79 -9.46
N GLU A 136 9.82 -9.17 -8.46
CA GLU A 136 9.18 -8.71 -7.24
C GLU A 136 9.27 -7.19 -7.13
N PRO A 137 8.18 -6.50 -6.77
CA PRO A 137 8.21 -5.06 -6.56
C PRO A 137 9.18 -4.67 -5.46
N LEU A 138 9.94 -3.59 -5.70
CA LEU A 138 10.96 -3.12 -4.77
C LEU A 138 10.34 -2.17 -3.74
N HIS A 139 10.55 -2.45 -2.47
CA HIS A 139 10.04 -1.64 -1.37
C HIS A 139 11.15 -0.74 -0.83
N PHE A 140 10.86 0.55 -0.74
CA PHE A 140 11.76 1.54 -0.15
C PHE A 140 11.06 2.32 0.95
N VAL A 141 11.77 2.62 2.02
CA VAL A 141 11.33 3.59 3.02
C VAL A 141 11.89 4.95 2.65
N VAL A 142 11.04 5.98 2.67
CA VAL A 142 11.45 7.37 2.51
C VAL A 142 12.07 7.85 3.81
N LEU A 143 13.38 8.07 3.83
CA LEU A 143 14.09 8.50 5.04
C LEU A 143 14.16 10.00 5.20
N GLN A 144 14.22 10.72 4.08
CA GLN A 144 14.31 12.18 4.10
C GLN A 144 13.88 12.74 2.76
N THR A 145 13.24 13.90 2.79
CA THR A 145 12.91 14.70 1.62
C THR A 145 13.45 16.12 1.78
N LYS A 146 13.86 16.74 0.67
CA LYS A 146 14.16 18.18 0.59
C LYS A 146 13.29 18.81 -0.50
N PRO A 147 12.43 19.79 -0.18
CA PRO A 147 12.11 20.29 1.16
C PRO A 147 11.44 19.22 2.03
N ALA A 148 11.46 19.42 3.36
CA ALA A 148 10.75 18.53 4.29
C ALA A 148 9.22 18.64 4.10
N GLY A 149 8.51 17.54 4.37
CA GLY A 149 7.06 17.45 4.24
C GLY A 149 6.63 16.65 3.02
N ILE A 150 5.42 16.92 2.53
CA ILE A 150 4.83 16.22 1.39
C ILE A 150 5.48 16.74 0.11
N VAL A 151 6.11 15.85 -0.64
CA VAL A 151 6.77 16.18 -1.90
C VAL A 151 6.31 15.24 -3.01
N TYR A 152 6.66 15.56 -4.24
CA TYR A 152 6.55 14.62 -5.35
C TYR A 152 7.85 14.58 -6.16
N VAL A 153 8.17 13.42 -6.69
CA VAL A 153 9.38 13.21 -7.49
C VAL A 153 9.19 13.83 -8.88
N THR A 154 10.22 14.48 -9.39
CA THR A 154 10.33 14.95 -10.78
C THR A 154 11.51 14.27 -11.47
N LEU A 155 11.71 14.55 -12.76
CA LEU A 155 12.87 14.05 -13.49
C LEU A 155 14.20 14.69 -13.04
N ASP A 156 14.12 15.82 -12.33
CA ASP A 156 15.28 16.54 -11.80
C ASP A 156 15.59 16.18 -10.33
N THR A 157 14.72 15.40 -9.68
CA THR A 157 14.92 14.98 -8.29
C THR A 157 16.18 14.11 -8.17
N GLN A 158 17.06 14.50 -7.25
CA GLN A 158 18.20 13.69 -6.86
C GLN A 158 17.74 12.57 -5.91
N ILE A 159 17.90 11.31 -6.33
CA ILE A 159 17.58 10.14 -5.51
C ILE A 159 18.87 9.56 -4.96
N GLN A 160 18.93 9.40 -3.65
CA GLN A 160 20.01 8.73 -2.93
C GLN A 160 19.45 7.47 -2.27
N ILE A 161 20.09 6.33 -2.48
CA ILE A 161 19.67 5.06 -1.90
C ILE A 161 20.75 4.61 -0.92
N LEU A 162 20.37 4.27 0.30
CA LEU A 162 21.30 3.67 1.25
C LEU A 162 21.58 2.22 0.89
N GLU A 163 22.83 1.80 1.05
CA GLU A 163 23.31 0.45 0.79
C GLU A 163 22.82 -0.58 1.81
N LYS A 164 22.50 -0.15 3.03
CA LYS A 164 22.06 -1.04 4.10
C LYS A 164 20.54 -1.05 4.17
N PRO A 165 19.90 -2.24 4.13
CA PRO A 165 18.49 -2.34 4.45
C PRO A 165 18.30 -1.87 5.90
N ILE A 166 17.32 -1.01 6.11
CA ILE A 166 16.89 -0.68 7.46
C ILE A 166 15.92 -1.76 7.88
N ASP A 167 16.08 -2.27 9.10
CA ASP A 167 15.17 -3.25 9.70
C ASP A 167 13.84 -2.53 10.02
N TYR A 168 13.09 -2.24 8.96
CA TYR A 168 11.77 -1.64 9.01
C TYR A 168 10.80 -2.80 9.15
N GLU A 169 10.07 -2.88 10.28
CA GLU A 169 9.09 -3.92 10.63
C GLU A 169 8.61 -4.69 9.38
N ARG A 170 9.21 -5.86 9.15
CA ARG A 170 9.11 -6.70 7.93
C ARG A 170 7.90 -6.33 7.08
N ILE A 171 8.13 -5.60 5.98
CA ILE A 171 7.07 -5.31 5.03
C ILE A 171 6.72 -6.65 4.37
N PRO A 172 5.44 -7.09 4.39
CA PRO A 172 5.03 -8.30 3.71
C PRO A 172 5.44 -8.22 2.24
N HIS A 173 6.22 -9.18 1.76
CA HIS A 173 6.56 -9.27 0.34
C HIS A 173 5.31 -9.45 -0.54
N VAL A 174 4.21 -9.94 0.05
CA VAL A 174 2.94 -10.21 -0.63
C VAL A 174 1.80 -9.76 0.27
N THR A 175 0.90 -8.92 -0.26
CA THR A 175 -0.39 -8.60 0.37
C THR A 175 -1.52 -9.33 -0.36
N TYR A 176 -2.71 -9.44 0.25
CA TYR A 176 -3.88 -9.99 -0.45
C TYR A 176 -4.20 -9.27 -1.76
N ASP A 177 -3.86 -7.98 -1.85
CA ASP A 177 -4.04 -7.15 -3.05
C ASP A 177 -3.16 -7.63 -4.22
N ASP A 178 -2.09 -8.39 -3.95
CA ASP A 178 -1.16 -8.93 -4.95
C ASP A 178 -1.59 -10.30 -5.50
N ILE A 179 -2.68 -10.89 -4.98
CA ILE A 179 -3.15 -12.23 -5.37
C ILE A 179 -4.35 -12.10 -6.32
N GLY A 180 -4.09 -12.29 -7.61
CA GLY A 180 -5.13 -12.36 -8.64
C GLY A 180 -5.92 -13.67 -8.61
N GLY A 181 -7.22 -13.63 -8.96
CA GLY A 181 -8.02 -14.83 -9.24
C GLY A 181 -8.47 -15.65 -8.03
N MET A 182 -8.09 -15.29 -6.79
CA MET A 182 -8.44 -16.05 -5.58
C MET A 182 -9.36 -15.31 -4.60
N ARG A 183 -10.17 -14.37 -5.07
CA ARG A 183 -10.95 -13.49 -4.16
C ARG A 183 -11.84 -14.26 -3.19
N GLU A 184 -12.58 -15.25 -3.68
CA GLU A 184 -13.46 -16.08 -2.84
C GLU A 184 -12.68 -16.87 -1.78
N VAL A 185 -11.50 -17.39 -2.15
CA VAL A 185 -10.62 -18.12 -1.24
C VAL A 185 -10.05 -17.17 -0.18
N ILE A 186 -9.62 -15.98 -0.59
CA ILE A 186 -9.11 -14.93 0.32
C ILE A 186 -10.19 -14.52 1.32
N GLU A 187 -11.42 -14.27 0.86
CA GLU A 187 -12.54 -13.91 1.75
C GLU A 187 -12.83 -15.02 2.77
N ARG A 188 -12.91 -16.28 2.32
CA ARG A 188 -13.12 -17.43 3.20
C ARG A 188 -12.03 -17.54 4.27
N ILE A 189 -10.78 -17.35 3.87
CA ILE A 189 -9.65 -17.42 4.79
C ILE A 189 -9.69 -16.27 5.80
N ARG A 190 -10.03 -15.05 5.38
CA ARG A 190 -10.18 -13.92 6.32
C ARG A 190 -11.26 -14.19 7.35
N GLU A 191 -12.38 -14.79 6.96
CA GLU A 191 -13.43 -15.16 7.90
C GLU A 191 -12.96 -16.21 8.91
N LEU A 192 -12.17 -17.18 8.45
CA LEU A 192 -11.67 -18.28 9.28
C LEU A 192 -10.47 -17.91 10.16
N VAL A 193 -9.66 -16.93 9.75
CA VAL A 193 -8.40 -16.56 10.43
C VAL A 193 -8.45 -15.15 11.02
N GLU A 194 -8.77 -14.15 10.20
CA GLU A 194 -8.65 -12.73 10.58
C GLU A 194 -9.76 -12.31 11.55
N LEU A 195 -11.02 -12.70 11.29
CA LEU A 195 -12.16 -12.30 12.14
C LEU A 195 -12.05 -12.83 13.58
N PRO A 196 -11.70 -14.11 13.84
CA PRO A 196 -11.54 -14.61 15.20
C PRO A 196 -10.41 -13.91 15.97
N LEU A 197 -9.30 -13.58 15.29
CA LEU A 197 -8.18 -12.86 15.89
C LEU A 197 -8.52 -11.40 16.19
N ARG A 198 -9.35 -10.78 15.35
CA ARG A 198 -9.72 -9.36 15.46
C ARG A 198 -10.87 -9.12 16.44
N TYR A 199 -11.77 -10.07 16.61
CA TYR A 199 -12.95 -9.98 17.49
C TYR A 199 -13.08 -11.19 18.43
N PRO A 200 -12.06 -11.53 19.24
CA PRO A 200 -12.05 -12.75 20.04
C PRO A 200 -13.22 -12.84 21.02
N GLU A 201 -13.61 -11.70 21.61
CA GLU A 201 -14.74 -11.61 22.55
C GLU A 201 -16.08 -11.96 21.90
N LEU A 202 -16.27 -11.59 20.63
CA LEU A 202 -17.50 -11.92 19.89
C LEU A 202 -17.59 -13.42 19.62
N PHE A 203 -16.49 -14.04 19.20
CA PHE A 203 -16.43 -15.48 18.94
C PHE A 203 -16.61 -16.29 20.23
N LYS A 204 -16.03 -15.83 21.34
CA LYS A 204 -16.22 -16.44 22.66
C LYS A 204 -17.68 -16.37 23.14
N ARG A 205 -18.36 -15.24 22.95
CA ARG A 205 -19.79 -15.08 23.30
C ARG A 205 -20.70 -15.97 22.46
N LEU A 206 -20.36 -16.17 21.20
CA LEU A 206 -21.11 -17.03 20.27
C LEU A 206 -20.78 -18.52 20.44
N GLY A 207 -19.78 -18.88 21.27
CA GLY A 207 -19.34 -20.26 21.46
C GLY A 207 -18.69 -20.86 20.21
N ILE A 208 -18.17 -20.02 19.30
CA ILE A 208 -17.56 -20.45 18.05
C ILE A 208 -16.06 -20.55 18.25
N GLU A 209 -15.52 -21.77 18.14
CA GLU A 209 -14.07 -21.97 18.17
C GLU A 209 -13.46 -21.70 16.79
N PRO A 210 -12.34 -20.96 16.71
CA PRO A 210 -11.63 -20.78 15.45
C PRO A 210 -11.03 -22.12 14.96
N PRO A 211 -10.92 -22.31 13.63
CA PRO A 211 -10.29 -23.50 13.06
C PRO A 211 -8.81 -23.57 13.45
N LYS A 212 -8.33 -24.78 13.78
CA LYS A 212 -6.94 -25.02 14.21
C LYS A 212 -5.92 -25.01 13.06
N GLY A 213 -6.39 -25.12 11.82
CA GLY A 213 -5.55 -25.14 10.63
C GLY A 213 -6.38 -25.07 9.36
N ILE A 214 -5.77 -24.58 8.29
CA ILE A 214 -6.38 -24.46 6.96
C ILE A 214 -5.53 -25.23 5.96
N LEU A 215 -6.17 -26.08 5.15
CA LEU A 215 -5.53 -26.83 4.08
C LEU A 215 -5.85 -26.20 2.72
N LEU A 216 -4.81 -25.80 1.97
CA LEU A 216 -4.95 -25.22 0.64
C LEU A 216 -4.72 -26.30 -0.44
N ILE A 217 -5.75 -26.68 -1.19
CA ILE A 217 -5.69 -27.72 -2.23
C ILE A 217 -5.84 -27.09 -3.63
N GLY A 218 -5.09 -27.58 -4.61
CA GLY A 218 -5.33 -27.29 -6.04
C GLY A 218 -4.14 -27.64 -6.96
N PRO A 219 -4.21 -27.36 -8.26
CA PRO A 219 -3.13 -27.58 -9.22
C PRO A 219 -1.84 -26.80 -8.90
N PRO A 220 -0.64 -27.24 -9.33
CA PRO A 220 0.58 -26.44 -9.16
C PRO A 220 0.49 -25.09 -9.89
N GLY A 221 1.21 -24.07 -9.41
CA GLY A 221 1.28 -22.76 -10.05
C GLY A 221 0.10 -21.80 -9.84
N VAL A 222 -0.97 -22.23 -9.16
CA VAL A 222 -2.16 -21.36 -8.99
C VAL A 222 -1.97 -20.22 -7.99
N GLY A 223 -0.94 -20.24 -7.13
CA GLY A 223 -0.66 -19.17 -6.15
C GLY A 223 -0.86 -19.53 -4.67
N LYS A 224 -1.00 -20.82 -4.32
CA LYS A 224 -1.16 -21.28 -2.92
C LYS A 224 -0.05 -20.78 -1.97
N THR A 225 1.20 -20.82 -2.42
CA THR A 225 2.34 -20.35 -1.62
C THR A 225 2.31 -18.84 -1.42
N LEU A 226 1.87 -18.08 -2.43
CA LEU A 226 1.68 -16.62 -2.30
C LEU A 226 0.57 -16.29 -1.30
N LEU A 227 -0.51 -17.07 -1.30
CA LEU A 227 -1.61 -16.95 -0.32
C LEU A 227 -1.13 -17.24 1.11
N ALA A 228 -0.36 -18.32 1.31
CA ALA A 228 0.22 -18.63 2.61
C ALA A 228 1.21 -17.53 3.09
N LYS A 229 2.03 -16.99 2.18
CA LYS A 229 2.93 -15.87 2.47
C LYS A 229 2.17 -14.59 2.85
N ALA A 230 1.04 -14.30 2.19
CA ALA A 230 0.20 -13.16 2.52
C ALA A 230 -0.50 -13.31 3.88
N LEU A 231 -0.84 -14.54 4.28
CA LEU A 231 -1.48 -14.87 5.56
C LEU A 231 -0.57 -14.81 6.79
N ALA A 232 0.72 -15.07 6.61
CA ALA A 232 1.67 -15.17 7.72
C ALA A 232 2.05 -13.81 8.35
N ASN A 233 1.33 -12.73 8.01
CA ASN A 233 1.57 -11.35 8.47
C ASN A 233 0.31 -10.76 9.11
#